data_AF-X0KHS0-F1
#
_entry.id   AF-X0KHS0-F1
#
_cell.length_a   1.000
_cell.length_b   1.000
_cell.length_c   1.000
_cell.angle_alpha   90.00
_cell.angle_beta   90.00
_cell.angle_gamma   90.00
#
_symmetry.space_group_name_H-M   'P 1'
#
loop_
_entity.id
_entity.type
_entity.pdbx_description
1 polymer ?
#
loop_
_entity_poly.entity_id
_entity_poly.type
_entity_poly.pdbx_seq_one_letter_code
_entity_poly.pdbx_strand_id
1 'polypeptide(L)'
;MVERRTGVKVEPAEVSLTTRQSHAYTWIYTTEVAHLFSKNLENHGTEEYQKLCIEVGRSFYAVTFTKSDLAGSQLRSGSPPPFCVPTLNVDATESGEVPERVTLLSHQLSMMETSAAYDAITRVQLQENISTLEYENERLAQEARQQREDAVYHRDFFYRLLEATDQLNLTIADIHQDYIRTVNVSMFPKHDVASL
;
A
#
# COMPACT_ATOMS: atom_id res chain seq x y z
N MET A 1 -1.26 28.35 9.17
CA MET A 1 -0.81 27.07 9.78
C MET A 1 -0.04 26.17 8.81
N VAL A 2 -0.11 26.38 7.49
CA VAL A 2 0.65 25.61 6.46
C VAL A 2 2.04 26.20 6.20
N GLU A 3 2.16 27.52 6.09
CA GLU A 3 3.41 28.24 5.80
C GLU A 3 4.56 27.94 6.78
N ARG A 4 4.26 27.82 8.08
CA ARG A 4 5.27 27.47 9.10
C ARG A 4 5.83 26.04 8.96
N ARG A 5 5.14 25.14 8.26
CA ARG A 5 5.54 23.74 8.09
C ARG A 5 6.16 23.46 6.73
N THR A 6 5.76 24.19 5.69
CA THR A 6 6.21 23.92 4.31
C THR A 6 7.04 25.05 3.70
N GLY A 7 7.14 26.22 4.34
CA GLY A 7 7.82 27.39 3.77
C GLY A 7 7.10 28.00 2.56
N VAL A 8 5.93 27.48 2.19
CA VAL A 8 5.15 27.96 1.06
C VAL A 8 4.07 28.91 1.55
N LYS A 9 4.16 30.17 1.12
CA LYS A 9 3.09 31.16 1.29
C LYS A 9 2.02 30.86 0.24
N VAL A 10 0.91 30.29 0.70
CA VAL A 10 -0.21 29.89 -0.16
C VAL A 10 -1.31 30.94 -0.01
N GLU A 11 -1.58 31.73 -1.05
CA GLU A 11 -2.72 32.65 -1.05
C GLU A 11 -4.01 31.90 -1.36
N PRO A 12 -5.12 32.12 -0.61
CA PRO A 12 -6.38 31.40 -0.83
C PRO A 12 -6.94 31.52 -2.25
N ALA A 13 -6.64 32.62 -2.96
CA ALA A 13 -7.03 32.84 -4.34
C ALA A 13 -6.25 32.00 -5.37
N GLU A 14 -5.07 31.49 -4.98
CA GLU A 14 -4.21 30.65 -5.82
C GLU A 14 -4.43 29.14 -5.56
N VAL A 15 -5.29 28.80 -4.60
CA VAL A 15 -5.64 27.40 -4.29
C VAL A 15 -6.91 27.02 -5.02
N SER A 16 -6.74 26.36 -6.16
CA SER A 16 -7.83 25.65 -6.82
C SER A 16 -7.94 24.24 -6.23
N LEU A 17 -9.08 23.92 -5.61
CA LEU A 17 -9.43 22.53 -5.28
C LEU A 17 -9.67 21.78 -6.59
N THR A 18 -8.64 21.13 -7.11
CA THR A 18 -8.77 20.28 -8.29
C THR A 18 -9.40 18.95 -7.89
N THR A 19 -10.72 18.89 -7.85
CA THR A 19 -11.45 17.64 -7.57
C THR A 19 -11.38 16.74 -8.80
N ARG A 20 -10.54 15.69 -8.76
CA ARG A 20 -10.60 14.60 -9.75
C ARG A 20 -11.87 13.79 -9.52
N GLN A 21 -12.46 13.22 -10.58
CA GLN A 21 -13.64 12.35 -10.45
C GLN A 21 -13.38 11.13 -9.54
N SER A 22 -12.12 10.69 -9.42
CA SER A 22 -11.68 9.67 -8.46
C SER A 22 -11.75 10.10 -6.99
N HIS A 23 -12.03 11.37 -6.71
CA HIS A 23 -12.24 11.93 -5.37
C HIS A 23 -13.72 12.23 -5.11
N ALA A 24 -14.61 11.89 -6.04
CA ALA A 24 -16.03 12.00 -5.81
C ALA A 24 -16.43 11.01 -4.70
N TYR A 25 -17.22 11.50 -3.76
CA TYR A 25 -17.82 10.70 -2.70
C TYR A 25 -19.32 10.95 -2.70
N THR A 26 -20.09 9.91 -2.38
CA THR A 26 -21.51 10.03 -2.13
C THR A 26 -21.78 9.79 -0.65
N TRP A 27 -22.82 10.43 -0.13
CA TRP A 27 -23.26 10.22 1.23
C TRP A 27 -24.34 9.14 1.26
N ILE A 28 -24.11 8.09 2.05
CA ILE A 28 -25.10 7.02 2.28
C ILE A 28 -25.57 7.14 3.73
N TYR A 29 -26.88 7.08 3.95
CA TYR A 29 -27.49 7.21 5.27
C TYR A 29 -28.46 6.07 5.56
N THR A 30 -28.64 5.73 6.84
CA THR A 30 -29.60 4.72 7.32
C THR A 30 -31.02 5.28 7.34
N THR A 31 -32.03 4.40 7.22
CA THR A 31 -33.46 4.78 7.22
C THR A 31 -33.88 5.54 8.48
N GLU A 32 -33.21 5.27 9.61
CA GLU A 32 -33.44 5.91 10.91
C GLU A 32 -33.20 7.43 10.88
N VAL A 33 -32.24 7.90 10.06
CA VAL A 33 -31.88 9.33 9.94
C VAL A 33 -32.42 9.97 8.65
N ALA A 34 -33.21 9.26 7.85
CA ALA A 34 -33.78 9.78 6.61
C ALA A 34 -34.61 11.07 6.81
N HIS A 35 -35.24 11.21 7.98
CA HIS A 35 -35.99 12.41 8.35
C HIS A 35 -35.10 13.66 8.44
N LEU A 36 -33.81 13.52 8.77
CA LEU A 36 -32.84 14.62 8.81
C LEU A 36 -32.43 15.10 7.40
N PHE A 37 -32.62 14.27 6.38
CA PHE A 37 -32.31 14.62 4.98
C PHE A 37 -33.57 14.95 4.16
N SER A 38 -34.75 14.89 4.78
CA SER A 38 -36.03 15.20 4.12
C SER A 38 -36.26 16.70 3.91
N LYS A 39 -35.41 17.56 4.50
CA LYS A 39 -35.47 19.03 4.40
C LYS A 39 -34.16 19.55 3.80
N ASN A 40 -34.24 20.52 2.88
CA ASN A 40 -33.06 21.17 2.31
C ASN A 40 -32.18 21.77 3.42
N LEU A 41 -30.86 21.58 3.32
CA LEU A 41 -29.85 22.04 4.29
C LEU A 41 -30.00 23.52 4.68
N GLU A 42 -30.44 24.36 3.74
CA GLU A 42 -30.70 25.79 3.92
C GLU A 42 -31.84 26.10 4.90
N ASN A 43 -32.73 25.13 5.13
CA ASN A 43 -33.87 25.27 6.02
C ASN A 43 -33.65 24.60 7.39
N HIS A 44 -32.44 24.09 7.67
CA HIS A 44 -32.14 23.46 8.96
C HIS A 44 -31.88 24.51 10.03
N GLY A 45 -32.48 24.31 11.21
CA GLY A 45 -32.14 25.04 12.41
C GLY A 45 -30.79 24.58 12.98
N THR A 46 -30.18 25.39 13.85
CA THR A 46 -28.89 25.10 14.48
C THR A 46 -28.86 23.76 15.21
N GLU A 47 -29.98 23.34 15.81
CA GLU A 47 -30.12 22.06 16.50
C GLU A 47 -30.12 20.85 15.54
N GLU A 48 -30.72 20.99 14.36
CA GLU A 48 -30.75 19.94 13.33
C GLU A 48 -29.34 19.76 12.73
N TYR A 49 -28.61 20.86 12.55
CA TYR A 49 -27.21 20.84 12.13
C TYR A 49 -26.30 20.16 13.17
N GLN A 50 -26.50 20.44 14.46
CA GLN A 50 -25.73 19.80 15.53
C GLN A 50 -25.98 18.29 15.57
N LYS A 51 -27.24 17.85 15.38
CA LYS A 51 -27.58 16.43 15.26
C LYS A 51 -26.91 15.79 14.05
N LEU A 52 -26.93 16.45 12.89
CA LEU A 52 -26.22 15.99 11.70
C LEU A 52 -24.73 15.80 11.99
N CYS A 53 -24.05 16.77 12.62
CA CYS A 53 -22.63 16.65 12.96
C CYS A 53 -22.30 15.47 13.88
N ILE A 54 -23.20 15.12 14.80
CA ILE A 54 -23.02 13.97 15.71
C ILE A 54 -23.20 12.63 14.97
N GLU A 55 -24.11 12.60 14.00
CA GLU A 55 -24.46 11.39 13.25
C GLU A 55 -23.53 11.09 12.06
N VAL A 56 -22.65 12.04 11.67
CA VAL A 56 -21.59 11.81 10.67
C VAL A 56 -20.69 10.66 11.15
N GLY A 57 -20.59 9.60 10.35
CA GLY A 57 -19.76 8.42 10.65
C GLY A 57 -20.40 7.43 11.64
N ARG A 58 -21.66 7.66 12.03
CA ARG A 58 -22.46 6.72 12.84
C ARG A 58 -23.68 6.21 12.08
N SER A 59 -24.45 7.13 11.52
CA SER A 59 -25.69 6.81 10.82
C SER A 59 -25.66 7.22 9.35
N PHE A 60 -24.68 8.05 8.96
CA PHE A 60 -24.40 8.31 7.55
C PHE A 60 -22.90 8.50 7.28
N TYR A 61 -22.47 8.05 6.12
CA TYR A 61 -21.05 7.84 5.79
C TYR A 61 -20.73 8.36 4.39
N ALA A 62 -19.53 8.91 4.22
CA ALA A 62 -19.00 9.27 2.91
C ALA A 62 -18.34 8.05 2.28
N VAL A 63 -18.84 7.62 1.12
CA VAL A 63 -18.32 6.48 0.37
C VAL A 63 -17.72 6.99 -0.93
N THR A 64 -16.46 6.65 -1.21
CA THR A 64 -15.79 7.03 -2.46
C THR A 64 -16.24 6.13 -3.60
N PHE A 65 -16.48 6.70 -4.78
CA PHE A 65 -16.72 5.90 -5.98
C PHE A 65 -15.48 5.06 -6.29
N THR A 66 -15.65 3.75 -6.32
CA THR A 66 -14.61 2.89 -6.89
C THR A 66 -14.78 2.90 -8.42
N LYS A 67 -13.69 2.70 -9.16
CA LYS A 67 -13.62 2.87 -10.62
C LYS A 67 -14.69 2.09 -11.42
N SER A 68 -15.38 1.14 -10.78
CA SER A 68 -16.49 0.35 -11.32
C SER A 68 -17.85 1.08 -11.38
N ASP A 69 -18.06 2.12 -10.57
CA ASP A 69 -19.35 2.83 -10.49
C ASP A 69 -19.55 3.90 -11.59
N LEU A 70 -18.50 4.20 -12.37
CA LEU A 70 -18.50 5.28 -13.35
C LEU A 70 -18.96 4.85 -14.74
N ALA A 71 -19.15 3.55 -14.96
CA ALA A 71 -19.67 3.01 -16.23
C ALA A 71 -21.21 3.05 -16.25
N GLY A 72 -21.75 4.27 -16.27
CA GLY A 72 -23.09 4.55 -16.77
C GLY A 72 -24.26 4.10 -15.90
N SER A 73 -24.72 4.97 -15.01
CA SER A 73 -26.17 5.15 -14.82
C SER A 73 -26.45 6.45 -14.09
N GLN A 74 -27.50 7.15 -14.54
CA GLN A 74 -28.12 8.24 -13.82
C GLN A 74 -28.39 7.83 -12.37
N LEU A 75 -28.00 8.71 -11.44
CA LEU A 75 -28.44 8.71 -10.06
C LEU A 75 -29.96 8.83 -10.00
N ARG A 76 -30.69 7.71 -10.06
CA ARG A 76 -31.97 7.58 -9.36
C ARG A 76 -31.66 7.13 -7.94
N SER A 77 -31.82 8.08 -7.03
CA SER A 77 -32.06 7.83 -5.61
C SER A 77 -33.06 6.68 -5.45
N GLY A 78 -32.60 5.50 -5.02
CA GLY A 78 -33.49 4.35 -4.85
C GLY A 78 -32.86 2.95 -4.75
N SER A 79 -31.54 2.79 -4.87
CA SER A 79 -30.94 1.46 -4.70
C SER A 79 -30.71 1.13 -3.21
N PRO A 80 -31.27 0.03 -2.68
CA PRO A 80 -31.02 -0.37 -1.30
C PRO A 80 -29.60 -0.94 -1.13
N PRO A 81 -29.01 -0.83 0.08
CA PRO A 81 -27.65 -1.27 0.36
C PRO A 81 -27.52 -2.81 0.25
N PRO A 82 -26.29 -3.35 0.06
CA PRO A 82 -26.05 -4.77 -0.22
C PRO A 82 -26.28 -5.71 0.99
N PHE A 83 -26.86 -5.21 2.08
CA PHE A 83 -27.20 -6.02 3.26
C PHE A 83 -28.55 -5.59 3.85
N CYS A 84 -29.61 -5.68 3.05
CA CYS A 84 -30.97 -5.76 3.59
C CYS A 84 -31.52 -7.14 3.27
N VAL A 85 -31.47 -8.04 4.25
CA VAL A 85 -32.36 -9.21 4.25
C VAL A 85 -33.78 -8.65 4.33
N PRO A 86 -34.66 -8.90 3.34
CA PRO A 86 -36.03 -8.40 3.43
C PRO A 86 -36.77 -9.16 4.54
N THR A 87 -37.06 -8.49 5.66
CA THR A 87 -38.12 -8.93 6.57
C THR A 87 -39.44 -8.82 5.81
N LEU A 88 -39.92 -9.94 5.29
CA LEU A 88 -41.23 -10.06 4.67
C LEU A 88 -42.31 -9.86 5.74
N ASN A 89 -42.98 -8.71 5.70
CA ASN A 89 -44.26 -8.55 6.35
C ASN A 89 -45.29 -9.37 5.55
N VAL A 90 -45.58 -10.57 6.02
CA VAL A 90 -46.69 -11.39 5.56
C VAL A 90 -47.93 -10.91 6.30
N ASP A 91 -48.57 -9.85 5.82
CA ASP A 91 -50.00 -9.69 6.05
C ASP A 91 -50.66 -8.78 4.99
N ALA A 92 -51.93 -9.07 4.73
CA ALA A 92 -52.85 -8.47 3.74
C ALA A 92 -52.81 -9.04 2.30
N THR A 93 -53.58 -10.13 2.13
CA THR A 93 -54.64 -10.29 1.09
C THR A 93 -54.47 -9.58 -0.26
N GLU A 94 -54.29 -10.33 -1.35
CA GLU A 94 -55.26 -10.47 -2.46
C GLU A 94 -54.73 -11.44 -3.55
N SER A 95 -55.55 -12.39 -3.96
CA SER A 95 -55.21 -13.55 -4.80
C SER A 95 -55.05 -13.22 -6.31
N GLY A 96 -54.62 -12.01 -6.68
CA GLY A 96 -54.59 -11.51 -8.07
C GLY A 96 -53.21 -11.22 -8.68
N GLU A 97 -52.16 -10.99 -7.88
CA GLU A 97 -50.87 -10.43 -8.35
C GLU A 97 -49.70 -11.44 -8.40
N VAL A 98 -49.99 -12.72 -8.22
CA VAL A 98 -48.97 -13.79 -8.22
C VAL A 98 -48.10 -13.81 -9.49
N PRO A 99 -48.61 -13.59 -10.73
CA PRO A 99 -47.77 -13.69 -11.92
C PRO A 99 -46.75 -12.55 -12.04
N GLU A 100 -47.08 -11.31 -11.66
CA GLU A 100 -46.15 -10.18 -11.74
C GLU A 100 -45.02 -10.25 -10.70
N ARG A 101 -45.33 -10.78 -9.51
CA ARG A 101 -44.30 -11.01 -8.48
C ARG A 101 -43.32 -12.11 -8.90
N VAL A 102 -43.81 -13.15 -9.59
CA VAL A 102 -42.96 -14.23 -10.13
C VAL A 102 -42.05 -13.72 -11.26
N THR A 103 -42.54 -12.84 -12.15
CA THR A 103 -41.69 -12.28 -13.22
C THR A 103 -40.62 -11.34 -12.67
N LEU A 104 -40.95 -10.50 -11.68
CA LEU A 104 -39.98 -9.63 -11.02
C LEU A 104 -38.87 -10.43 -10.31
N LEU A 105 -39.25 -11.45 -9.53
CA LEU A 105 -38.29 -12.31 -8.84
C LEU A 105 -37.42 -13.10 -9.82
N SER A 106 -38.00 -13.61 -10.91
CA SER A 106 -37.25 -14.29 -11.97
C SER A 106 -36.21 -13.37 -12.61
N HIS A 107 -36.58 -12.12 -12.89
CA HIS A 107 -35.65 -11.13 -13.42
C HIS A 107 -34.53 -10.82 -12.42
N GLN A 108 -34.84 -10.63 -11.15
CA GLN A 108 -33.83 -10.40 -10.09
C GLN A 108 -32.87 -11.59 -9.95
N LEU A 109 -33.38 -12.82 -9.99
CA LEU A 109 -32.55 -14.02 -9.95
C LEU A 109 -31.59 -14.08 -11.15
N SER A 110 -32.07 -13.76 -12.35
CA SER A 110 -31.22 -13.72 -13.54
C SER A 110 -30.12 -12.65 -13.45
N MET A 111 -30.46 -11.46 -12.94
CA MET A 111 -29.46 -10.40 -12.71
C MET A 111 -28.43 -10.81 -11.65
N MET A 112 -28.85 -11.51 -10.60
CA MET A 112 -27.98 -11.97 -9.53
C MET A 112 -27.08 -13.15 -9.97
N GLU A 113 -27.60 -14.03 -10.82
CA GLU A 113 -26.85 -15.14 -11.42
C GLU A 113 -25.75 -14.61 -12.35
N THR A 114 -26.07 -13.62 -13.18
CA THR A 114 -25.09 -12.98 -14.07
C THR A 114 -24.03 -12.20 -13.30
N SER A 115 -24.39 -11.49 -12.23
CA SER A 115 -23.39 -10.81 -11.38
C SER A 115 -22.49 -11.81 -10.66
N ALA A 116 -23.05 -12.90 -10.12
CA ALA A 116 -22.27 -13.94 -9.45
C ALA A 116 -21.31 -14.65 -10.42
N ALA A 117 -21.73 -14.89 -11.67
CA ALA A 117 -20.87 -15.46 -12.70
C ALA A 117 -19.70 -14.53 -13.04
N TYR A 118 -19.95 -13.23 -13.16
CA TYR A 118 -18.91 -12.23 -13.40
C TYR A 118 -17.90 -12.18 -12.25
N ASP A 119 -18.39 -12.07 -11.02
CA ASP A 119 -17.53 -12.03 -9.82
C ASP A 119 -16.68 -13.29 -9.68
N ALA A 120 -17.23 -14.47 -10.01
CA ALA A 120 -16.48 -15.72 -10.00
C ALA A 120 -15.31 -15.70 -10.99
N ILE A 121 -15.53 -15.20 -12.21
CA ILE A 121 -14.48 -15.08 -13.24
C ILE A 121 -13.38 -14.12 -12.77
N THR A 122 -13.77 -12.93 -12.29
CA THR A 122 -12.81 -11.93 -11.80
C THR A 122 -12.01 -12.46 -10.61
N ARG A 123 -12.65 -13.19 -9.69
CA ARG A 123 -11.97 -13.78 -8.53
C ARG A 123 -10.93 -14.82 -8.96
N VAL A 124 -11.23 -15.65 -9.95
CA VAL A 124 -10.26 -16.63 -10.51
C VAL A 124 -9.05 -15.90 -11.12
N GLN A 125 -9.28 -14.86 -11.93
CA GLN A 125 -8.19 -14.07 -12.53
C GLN A 125 -7.30 -13.41 -11.48
N LEU A 126 -7.90 -12.84 -10.43
CA LEU A 126 -7.13 -12.24 -9.33
C LEU A 126 -6.32 -13.30 -8.57
N GLN A 127 -6.87 -14.49 -8.37
CA GLN A 127 -6.17 -15.59 -7.70
C GLN A 127 -4.95 -16.07 -8.52
N GLU A 128 -5.07 -16.15 -9.83
CA GLU A 128 -3.96 -16.47 -10.74
C GLU A 128 -2.86 -15.40 -10.68
N ASN A 129 -3.25 -14.12 -10.69
CA ASN A 129 -2.30 -13.00 -10.56
C ASN A 129 -1.58 -13.03 -9.21
N ILE A 130 -2.28 -13.29 -8.11
CA ILE A 130 -1.68 -13.43 -6.78
C ILE A 130 -0.66 -14.57 -6.80
N SER A 131 -1.04 -15.74 -7.33
CA SER A 131 -0.15 -16.91 -7.39
C SER A 131 1.11 -16.64 -8.21
N THR A 132 0.96 -15.92 -9.32
CA THR A 132 2.08 -15.50 -10.19
C THR A 132 3.00 -14.53 -9.47
N LEU A 133 2.44 -13.50 -8.82
CA LEU A 133 3.23 -12.51 -8.08
C LEU A 133 3.93 -13.11 -6.87
N GLU A 134 3.30 -14.06 -6.16
CA GLU A 134 3.92 -14.77 -5.05
C GLU A 134 5.15 -15.57 -5.51
N TYR A 135 5.02 -16.29 -6.63
CA TYR A 135 6.14 -17.02 -7.23
C TYR A 135 7.28 -16.09 -7.65
N GLU A 136 6.98 -14.98 -8.33
CA GLU A 136 8.00 -14.02 -8.75
C GLU A 136 8.70 -13.35 -7.56
N ASN A 137 7.95 -13.01 -6.51
CA ASN A 137 8.49 -12.41 -5.31
C ASN A 137 9.41 -13.38 -4.57
N GLU A 138 9.03 -14.66 -4.46
CA GLU A 138 9.90 -15.67 -3.87
C GLU A 138 11.18 -15.88 -4.68
N ARG A 139 11.07 -15.93 -6.02
CA ARG A 139 12.23 -16.01 -6.91
C ARG A 139 13.18 -14.81 -6.72
N LEU A 140 12.64 -13.59 -6.68
CA LEU A 140 13.43 -12.38 -6.44
C LEU A 140 14.08 -12.37 -5.06
N ALA A 141 13.37 -12.84 -4.03
CA ALA A 141 13.91 -12.96 -2.68
C ALA A 141 15.08 -13.97 -2.62
N GLN A 142 14.99 -15.07 -3.35
CA GLN A 142 16.09 -16.03 -3.50
C GLN A 142 17.29 -15.42 -4.21
N GLU A 143 17.06 -14.71 -5.32
CA GLU A 143 18.12 -14.02 -6.08
C GLU A 143 18.85 -12.96 -5.23
N ALA A 144 18.10 -12.15 -4.46
CA ALA A 144 18.68 -11.16 -3.56
C ALA A 144 19.51 -11.81 -2.44
N ARG A 145 19.08 -12.97 -1.91
CA ARG A 145 19.86 -13.74 -0.94
C ARG A 145 21.16 -14.23 -1.54
N GLN A 146 21.12 -14.81 -2.74
CA GLN A 146 22.32 -15.29 -3.43
C GLN A 146 23.32 -14.16 -3.68
N GLN A 147 22.86 -13.02 -4.20
CA GLN A 147 23.73 -11.86 -4.45
C GLN A 147 24.38 -11.35 -3.16
N ARG A 148 23.65 -11.38 -2.04
CA ARG A 148 24.22 -11.01 -0.73
C ARG A 148 25.29 -12.00 -0.29
N GLU A 149 25.07 -13.30 -0.46
CA GLU A 149 26.05 -14.34 -0.13
C GLU A 149 27.31 -14.22 -0.97
N ASP A 150 27.18 -14.01 -2.28
CA ASP A 150 28.29 -13.79 -3.20
C ASP A 150 29.08 -12.52 -2.82
N ALA A 151 28.38 -11.43 -2.48
CA ALA A 151 29.02 -10.20 -2.03
C ALA A 151 29.80 -10.39 -0.72
N VAL A 152 29.26 -11.17 0.23
CA VAL A 152 29.95 -11.53 1.47
C VAL A 152 31.19 -12.37 1.17
N TYR A 153 31.06 -13.38 0.29
CA TYR A 153 32.19 -14.20 -0.12
C TYR A 153 33.32 -13.38 -0.74
N HIS A 154 33.00 -12.50 -1.69
CA HIS A 154 34.00 -11.64 -2.34
C HIS A 154 34.65 -10.68 -1.36
N ARG A 155 33.87 -10.06 -0.48
CA ARG A 155 34.39 -9.17 0.56
C ARG A 155 35.40 -9.91 1.44
N ASP A 156 35.06 -11.11 1.90
CA ASP A 156 35.91 -11.91 2.77
C ASP A 156 37.17 -12.39 2.02
N PHE A 157 37.05 -12.72 0.73
CA PHE A 157 38.19 -13.00 -0.14
C PHE A 157 39.16 -11.81 -0.25
N PHE A 158 38.64 -10.60 -0.47
CA PHE A 158 39.47 -9.39 -0.57
C PHE A 158 40.15 -9.04 0.75
N TYR A 159 39.49 -9.25 1.89
CA TYR A 159 40.13 -9.07 3.19
C TYR A 159 41.32 -10.00 3.40
N ARG A 160 41.20 -11.29 3.02
CA ARG A 160 42.33 -12.23 3.09
C ARG A 160 43.47 -11.83 2.17
N LEU A 161 43.16 -11.32 0.97
CA LEU A 161 44.19 -10.85 0.04
C LEU A 161 44.93 -9.62 0.58
N LEU A 162 44.20 -8.69 1.20
CA LEU A 162 44.78 -7.52 1.84
C LEU A 162 45.70 -7.93 3.00
N GLU A 163 45.22 -8.82 3.88
CA GLU A 163 46.02 -9.36 4.99
C GLU A 163 47.31 -10.03 4.48
N ALA A 164 47.22 -10.86 3.44
CA ALA A 164 48.40 -11.49 2.85
C ALA A 164 49.39 -10.46 2.26
N THR A 165 48.88 -9.37 1.70
CA THR A 165 49.70 -8.28 1.16
C THR A 165 50.42 -7.52 2.28
N ASP A 166 49.74 -7.27 3.40
CA ASP A 166 50.34 -6.62 4.57
C ASP A 166 51.46 -7.50 5.17
N GLN A 167 51.24 -8.82 5.26
CA GLN A 167 52.28 -9.76 5.72
C GLN A 167 53.49 -9.80 4.78
N LEU A 168 53.26 -9.74 3.47
CA LEU A 168 54.35 -9.66 2.48
C LEU A 168 55.16 -8.37 2.66
N ASN A 169 54.49 -7.23 2.85
CA ASN A 169 55.15 -5.95 3.07
C ASN A 169 56.01 -5.95 4.34
N LEU A 170 55.52 -6.55 5.43
CA LEU A 170 56.31 -6.72 6.66
C LEU A 170 57.56 -7.57 6.41
N THR A 171 57.41 -8.70 5.70
CA THR A 171 58.53 -9.58 5.37
C THR A 171 59.58 -8.87 4.51
N ILE A 172 59.16 -8.06 3.55
CA ILE A 172 60.07 -7.25 2.72
C ILE A 172 60.81 -6.22 3.57
N ALA A 173 60.12 -5.56 4.49
CA ALA A 173 60.74 -4.60 5.40
C ALA A 173 61.80 -5.26 6.30
N ASP A 174 61.51 -6.45 6.84
CA ASP A 174 62.44 -7.24 7.64
C ASP A 174 63.69 -7.64 6.83
N ILE A 175 63.50 -8.13 5.60
CA ILE A 175 64.61 -8.47 4.69
C ILE A 175 65.47 -7.24 4.40
N HIS A 176 64.85 -6.10 4.12
CA HIS A 176 65.57 -4.85 3.84
C HIS A 176 66.37 -4.37 5.06
N GLN A 177 65.79 -4.45 6.25
CA GLN A 177 66.48 -4.11 7.49
C GLN A 177 67.67 -5.03 7.74
N ASP A 178 67.52 -6.34 7.50
CA ASP A 178 68.60 -7.31 7.66
C ASP A 178 69.73 -7.11 6.64
N TYR A 179 69.37 -6.78 5.39
CA TYR A 179 70.34 -6.39 4.37
C TYR A 179 71.16 -5.18 4.82
N ILE A 180 70.52 -4.09 5.27
CA ILE A 180 71.22 -2.90 5.78
C ILE A 180 72.15 -3.26 6.94
N ARG A 181 71.67 -4.08 7.89
CA ARG A 181 72.48 -4.52 9.04
C ARG A 181 73.73 -5.27 8.56
N THR A 182 73.56 -6.20 7.63
CA THR A 182 74.66 -7.03 7.10
C THR A 182 75.68 -6.18 6.34
N VAL A 183 75.23 -5.24 5.50
CA VAL A 183 76.11 -4.31 4.77
C VAL A 183 76.86 -3.38 5.74
N ASN A 184 76.20 -2.85 6.76
CA ASN A 184 76.86 -2.00 7.75
C ASN A 184 77.94 -2.74 8.55
N VAL A 185 77.69 -4.01 8.92
CA VAL A 185 78.67 -4.86 9.61
C VAL A 185 79.86 -5.19 8.70
N SER A 186 79.62 -5.42 7.39
CA SER A 186 80.70 -5.75 6.45
C SER A 186 81.54 -4.52 6.06
N MET A 187 80.94 -3.32 5.98
CA MET A 187 81.66 -2.07 5.69
C MET A 187 82.41 -1.49 6.90
N PHE A 188 81.92 -1.74 8.12
CA PHE A 188 82.56 -1.27 9.36
C PHE A 188 82.74 -2.44 10.34
N PRO A 189 83.66 -3.38 10.05
CA PRO A 189 83.97 -4.44 10.99
C PRO A 189 84.47 -3.80 12.28
N LYS A 190 83.78 -4.04 13.40
CA LYS A 190 84.28 -3.63 14.71
C LYS A 190 85.59 -4.37 14.92
N HIS A 191 86.71 -3.66 14.88
CA HIS A 191 87.97 -4.20 15.38
C HIS A 191 87.79 -4.44 16.86
N ASP A 192 87.74 -5.70 17.27
CA ASP A 192 87.85 -6.10 18.66
C ASP A 192 89.19 -5.58 19.17
N VAL A 193 89.13 -4.46 19.89
CA VAL A 193 90.25 -3.96 20.69
C VAL A 193 90.31 -4.84 21.93
N ALA A 194 90.77 -6.08 21.75
CA ALA A 194 91.24 -6.92 22.84
C ALA A 194 92.63 -6.40 23.24
N SER A 195 92.64 -5.69 24.37
CA SER A 195 93.83 -5.20 25.06
C SER A 195 94.85 -6.31 25.30
N LEU A 196 96.10 -6.05 24.93
CA LEU A 196 97.31 -6.59 25.56
C LEU A 196 98.32 -5.44 25.66
#